data_AF-S6GJT1-F1
#
_entry.id   AF-S6GJT1-F1
#
_cell.length_a   1.000
_cell.length_b   1.000
_cell.length_c   1.000
_cell.angle_alpha   90.00
_cell.angle_beta   90.00
_cell.angle_gamma   90.00
#
_symmetry.space_group_name_H-M   'P 1'
#
loop_
_entity.id
_entity.type
_entity.pdbx_description
1 polymer ?
#
loop_
_entity_poly.entity_id
_entity_poly.type
_entity_poly.pdbx_seq_one_letter_code
_entity_poly.pdbx_strand_id
1 'polypeptide(L)'
;MWLTGRLTPDFKTIADFRKDNGKAIRNACQKFILLCRKLELFSQSNITIDGSKFKAINHRDKNFTRAKMKRRLEQIDKSLDKYMTKLEETDQVESIGIDPQTIKIKDKISVLN
;
A
#
# COMPACT_ATOMS: atom_id res chain seq x y z
N MET A 1 6.14 -20.65 -3.76
CA MET A 1 4.79 -20.04 -3.93
C MET A 1 4.06 -20.73 -5.08
N TRP A 2 2.74 -20.92 -5.01
CA TRP A 2 1.95 -21.56 -6.10
C TRP A 2 1.93 -20.69 -7.38
N LEU A 3 1.84 -19.37 -7.21
CA LEU A 3 1.72 -18.40 -8.30
C LEU A 3 2.99 -18.24 -9.14
N THR A 4 4.13 -18.69 -8.60
CA THR A 4 5.44 -18.60 -9.25
C THR A 4 5.87 -19.94 -9.85
N GLY A 5 4.94 -20.88 -10.07
CA GLY A 5 5.26 -22.19 -10.64
C GLY A 5 6.16 -23.04 -9.72
N ARG A 6 5.92 -22.99 -8.41
CA ARG A 6 6.74 -23.63 -7.35
C ARG A 6 8.13 -23.01 -7.15
N LEU A 7 8.47 -21.91 -7.82
CA LEU A 7 9.68 -21.17 -7.47
C LEU A 7 9.60 -20.68 -6.02
N THR A 8 10.74 -20.75 -5.34
CA THR A 8 10.99 -20.24 -3.99
C THR A 8 12.09 -19.17 -4.07
N PRO A 9 11.79 -18.00 -4.66
CA PRO A 9 12.73 -16.88 -4.67
C PRO A 9 13.02 -16.47 -3.23
N ASP A 10 14.29 -16.17 -2.96
CA ASP A 10 14.69 -15.63 -1.66
C ASP A 10 14.29 -14.16 -1.52
N PHE A 11 14.45 -13.62 -0.31
CA PHE A 11 14.09 -12.23 -0.01
C PHE A 11 14.78 -11.23 -0.94
N LYS A 12 16.05 -11.50 -1.29
CA LYS A 12 16.86 -10.65 -2.17
C LYS A 12 16.31 -10.62 -3.59
N THR A 13 15.98 -11.78 -4.15
CA THR A 13 15.38 -11.92 -5.47
C THR A 13 14.05 -11.17 -5.55
N ILE A 14 13.23 -11.21 -4.50
CA ILE A 14 11.96 -10.48 -4.42
C ILE A 14 12.19 -8.96 -4.31
N ALA A 15 13.17 -8.52 -3.52
CA ALA A 15 13.54 -7.12 -3.39
C ALA A 15 14.05 -6.53 -4.71
N ASP A 16 14.98 -7.23 -5.38
CA ASP A 16 15.54 -6.80 -6.67
C ASP A 16 14.44 -6.75 -7.75
N PHE A 17 13.55 -7.74 -7.80
CA PHE A 17 12.40 -7.72 -8.72
C PHE A 17 11.50 -6.49 -8.48
N ARG A 18 11.20 -6.15 -7.23
CA ARG A 18 10.37 -4.98 -6.88
C ARG A 18 11.04 -3.67 -7.27
N LYS A 19 12.34 -3.55 -7.01
CA LYS A 19 13.17 -2.38 -7.36
C LYS A 19 13.17 -2.15 -8.87
N ASP A 20 13.44 -3.20 -9.65
CA ASP A 20 13.60 -3.08 -11.10
C ASP A 20 12.26 -2.86 -11.82
N ASN A 21 11.14 -3.31 -11.22
CA ASN A 21 9.83 -3.33 -11.87
C ASN A 21 8.78 -2.44 -11.20
N GLY A 22 9.17 -1.51 -10.32
CA GLY A 22 8.23 -0.72 -9.51
C GLY A 22 7.11 -0.02 -10.31
N LYS A 23 7.44 0.53 -11.49
CA LYS A 23 6.44 1.16 -12.38
C LYS A 23 5.41 0.15 -12.91
N ALA A 24 5.85 -1.04 -13.31
CA ALA A 24 4.97 -2.09 -13.80
C ALA A 24 4.06 -2.62 -12.69
N ILE A 25 4.61 -2.82 -11.49
CA ILE A 25 3.87 -3.24 -10.29
C ILE A 25 2.77 -2.22 -9.96
N ARG A 26 3.10 -0.92 -9.95
CA ARG A 26 2.12 0.15 -9.72
C ARG A 26 0.97 0.11 -10.72
N ASN A 27 1.28 -0.03 -12.01
CA ASN A 27 0.29 -0.11 -13.07
C ASN A 27 -0.60 -1.37 -12.95
N ALA A 28 0.01 -2.52 -12.65
CA ALA A 28 -0.72 -3.77 -12.44
C ALA A 28 -1.68 -3.65 -11.24
N CYS A 29 -1.22 -3.12 -10.11
CA CYS A 29 -2.06 -2.85 -8.93
C CYS A 29 -3.22 -1.91 -9.26
N GLN A 30 -2.98 -0.83 -10.01
CA GLN A 30 -4.03 0.10 -10.42
C GLN A 30 -5.10 -0.61 -11.28
N LYS A 31 -4.69 -1.41 -12.27
CA LYS A 31 -5.61 -2.16 -13.13
C LYS A 31 -6.38 -3.22 -12.34
N PHE A 32 -5.73 -3.90 -11.41
CA PHE A 32 -6.35 -4.88 -10.54
C PHE A 32 -7.44 -4.25 -9.67
N ILE A 33 -7.18 -3.12 -9.03
CA ILE A 33 -8.19 -2.39 -8.23
C ILE A 33 -9.37 -1.96 -9.11
N LEU A 34 -9.12 -1.44 -10.31
CA LEU A 34 -10.18 -1.08 -11.25
C LEU A 34 -11.01 -2.29 -11.68
N LEU A 35 -10.38 -3.44 -11.89
CA LEU A 35 -11.06 -4.70 -12.20
C LEU A 35 -11.95 -5.15 -11.02
N CYS A 36 -11.41 -5.17 -9.80
CA CYS A 36 -12.19 -5.49 -8.59
C CYS A 36 -13.40 -4.57 -8.42
N ARG A 37 -13.26 -3.28 -8.76
CA ARG A 37 -14.38 -2.33 -8.74
C ARG A 37 -15.42 -2.63 -9.83
N LYS A 38 -14.99 -2.98 -11.04
CA LYS A 38 -15.89 -3.35 -12.15
C LYS A 38 -16.66 -4.64 -11.85
N LEU A 39 -16.02 -5.58 -11.18
CA LEU A 39 -16.60 -6.86 -10.78
C LEU A 39 -17.37 -6.78 -9.46
N GLU A 40 -17.51 -5.58 -8.87
CA GLU A 40 -18.20 -5.35 -7.60
C GLU A 40 -17.66 -6.25 -6.45
N LEU A 41 -16.37 -6.63 -6.53
CA LEU A 41 -15.70 -7.51 -5.55
C LEU A 41 -15.27 -6.79 -4.28
N PHE A 42 -15.13 -5.47 -4.36
CA PHE A 42 -15.18 -4.69 -3.14
C PHE A 42 -16.62 -4.79 -2.67
N SER A 43 -16.85 -5.45 -1.54
CA SER A 43 -18.10 -5.21 -0.81
C SER A 43 -18.23 -3.70 -0.78
N GLN A 44 -19.35 -3.18 -1.27
CA GLN A 44 -19.74 -1.85 -0.86
C GLN A 44 -19.54 -1.91 0.65
N SER A 45 -18.54 -1.21 1.19
CA SER A 45 -18.59 -0.89 2.61
C SER A 45 -19.98 -0.30 2.70
N ASN A 46 -20.92 -0.99 3.32
CA ASN A 46 -22.29 -0.54 3.38
C ASN A 46 -22.18 0.82 4.08
N ILE A 47 -22.09 1.89 3.28
CA ILE A 47 -22.28 3.24 3.75
C ILE A 47 -23.79 3.25 3.85
N THR A 48 -24.27 2.73 4.98
CA THR A 48 -25.69 2.79 5.32
C THR A 48 -25.99 4.27 5.45
N ILE A 49 -26.50 4.87 4.38
CA ILE A 49 -26.98 6.24 4.44
C ILE A 49 -28.42 6.14 4.97
N ASP A 50 -28.54 6.14 6.29
CA ASP A 50 -29.79 6.29 7.02
C ASP A 50 -30.41 7.66 6.65
N GLY A 51 -31.16 7.70 5.55
CA GLY A 51 -31.70 8.93 4.96
C GLY A 51 -30.64 9.92 4.45
N SER A 52 -30.47 10.03 3.14
CA SER A 52 -29.67 11.12 2.58
C SER A 52 -30.46 12.45 2.67
N LYS A 53 -30.33 13.20 3.77
CA LYS A 53 -30.66 14.64 3.76
C LYS A 53 -29.57 15.34 2.94
N PHE A 54 -29.76 15.44 1.63
CA PHE A 54 -28.93 16.31 0.78
C PHE A 54 -29.26 17.77 1.12
N LYS A 55 -28.69 18.25 2.21
CA LYS A 55 -28.50 19.68 2.38
C LYS A 55 -27.60 20.10 1.22
N ALA A 56 -28.02 21.08 0.43
CA ALA A 56 -27.15 21.72 -0.55
C ALA A 56 -26.02 22.41 0.24
N ILE A 57 -24.98 21.65 0.60
CA ILE A 57 -23.85 22.16 1.35
C ILE A 57 -22.94 22.84 0.32
N ASN A 58 -23.15 24.14 0.14
CA ASN A 58 -22.25 25.01 -0.62
C ASN A 58 -20.98 25.36 0.19
N HIS A 59 -20.50 24.43 1.03
CA HIS A 59 -19.26 24.65 1.76
C HIS A 59 -18.10 24.49 0.79
N ARG A 60 -17.24 25.51 0.70
CA ARG A 60 -16.13 25.56 -0.26
C ARG A 60 -15.26 24.31 -0.21
N ASP A 61 -15.12 23.67 0.95
CA ASP A 61 -14.30 22.46 1.12
C ASP A 61 -14.98 21.16 0.72
N LYS A 62 -16.32 21.14 0.62
CA LYS A 62 -17.10 19.96 0.23
C LYS A 62 -17.54 19.98 -1.24
N ASN A 63 -17.07 20.94 -2.05
CA ASN A 63 -17.18 20.88 -3.50
C ASN A 63 -16.01 20.07 -4.11
N PHE A 64 -16.32 19.19 -5.07
CA PHE A 64 -15.34 18.35 -5.77
C PHE A 64 -15.23 18.81 -7.23
N THR A 65 -14.33 19.76 -7.48
CA THR A 65 -14.03 20.24 -8.84
C THR A 65 -12.96 19.37 -9.49
N ARG A 66 -12.85 19.38 -10.83
CA ARG A 66 -11.79 18.64 -11.55
C ARG A 66 -10.39 18.97 -11.02
N ALA A 67 -10.13 20.24 -10.71
CA ALA A 67 -8.86 20.69 -10.13
C ALA A 67 -8.60 20.08 -8.75
N LYS A 68 -9.63 19.97 -7.89
CA LYS A 68 -9.50 19.32 -6.57
C LYS A 68 -9.28 17.81 -6.69
N MET A 69 -9.97 17.17 -7.63
CA MET A 69 -9.76 15.74 -7.91
C MET A 69 -8.33 15.49 -8.39
N LYS A 70 -7.78 16.34 -9.26
CA LYS A 70 -6.39 16.26 -9.69
C LYS A 70 -5.40 16.41 -8.52
N ARG A 71 -5.57 17.42 -7.66
CA ARG A 71 -4.74 17.58 -6.45
C ARG A 71 -4.84 16.38 -5.51
N ARG A 72 -6.02 15.77 -5.41
CA ARG A 72 -6.22 14.59 -4.57
C ARG A 72 -5.49 13.37 -5.13
N LEU A 73 -5.51 13.18 -6.45
CA LEU A 73 -4.71 12.16 -7.13
C LEU A 73 -3.21 12.38 -6.86
N GLU A 74 -2.72 13.61 -7.01
CA GLU A 74 -1.32 13.95 -6.72
C GLU A 74 -0.94 13.66 -5.24
N GLN A 75 -1.85 13.89 -4.29
CA GLN A 75 -1.63 13.52 -2.88
C GLN A 75 -1.54 12.00 -2.68
N ILE A 76 -2.38 11.23 -3.38
CA ILE A 76 -2.36 9.76 -3.32
C ILE A 76 -1.04 9.24 -3.91
N ASP A 77 -0.62 9.77 -5.06
CA ASP A 77 0.65 9.38 -5.69
C ASP A 77 1.84 9.65 -4.76
N LYS A 78 1.89 10.81 -4.10
CA LYS A 78 2.91 11.10 -3.07
C LYS A 78 2.88 10.10 -1.90
N SER A 79 1.69 9.70 -1.47
CA SER A 79 1.55 8.70 -0.41
C SER A 79 2.05 7.32 -0.85
N LEU A 80 1.84 6.96 -2.11
CA LEU A 80 2.38 5.73 -2.70
C LEU A 80 3.90 5.78 -2.77
N ASP A 81 4.48 6.89 -3.22
CA ASP A 81 5.93 7.04 -3.26
C ASP A 81 6.55 6.90 -1.87
N LYS A 82 5.99 7.60 -0.87
CA LYS A 82 6.43 7.46 0.54
C LYS A 82 6.35 6.02 1.02
N TYR A 83 5.29 5.30 0.66
CA TYR A 83 5.14 3.90 1.04
C TYR A 83 6.19 3.01 0.37
N MET A 84 6.48 3.22 -0.92
CA MET A 84 7.53 2.49 -1.64
C MET A 84 8.91 2.76 -1.03
N THR A 85 9.26 4.00 -0.72
CA THR A 85 10.52 4.33 -0.03
C THR A 85 10.64 3.60 1.31
N LYS A 86 9.56 3.56 2.09
CA LYS A 86 9.55 2.83 3.37
C LYS A 86 9.80 1.32 3.18
N LEU A 87 9.28 0.73 2.10
CA LEU A 87 9.55 -0.67 1.77
C LEU A 87 11.03 -0.88 1.43
N GLU A 88 11.62 0.01 0.62
CA GLU A 88 13.05 -0.05 0.27
C GLU A 88 13.96 0.10 1.50
N GLU A 89 13.65 1.04 2.40
CA GLU A 89 14.35 1.21 3.67
C GLU A 89 14.28 -0.06 4.54
N THR A 90 13.10 -0.68 4.59
CA THR A 90 12.89 -1.92 5.36
C THR A 90 13.69 -3.08 4.76
N ASP A 91 13.64 -3.25 3.43
CA ASP A 91 14.40 -4.27 2.71
C ASP A 91 15.92 -4.07 2.91
N GLN A 92 16.42 -2.83 2.94
CA GLN A 92 17.83 -2.53 3.24
C GLN A 92 18.22 -2.95 4.67
N VAL A 93 17.41 -2.60 5.66
CA VAL A 93 17.64 -2.95 7.07
C VAL A 93 17.67 -4.48 7.27
N GLU A 94 16.74 -5.21 6.64
CA GLU A 94 16.74 -6.68 6.66
C GLU A 94 17.98 -7.26 5.96
N SER A 95 18.42 -6.69 4.83
CA SER A 95 19.61 -7.16 4.10
C SER A 95 20.94 -6.96 4.86
N ILE A 96 21.02 -5.95 5.72
CA ILE A 96 22.19 -5.67 6.59
C ILE A 96 22.22 -6.65 7.79
N GLY A 97 21.19 -7.49 7.97
CA GLY A 97 21.11 -8.46 9.05
C GLY A 97 20.75 -7.85 10.41
N ILE A 98 20.33 -6.58 10.42
CA ILE A 98 19.80 -5.92 11.60
C ILE A 98 18.29 -6.12 11.56
N ASP A 99 17.80 -7.27 12.00
CA ASP A 99 16.38 -7.36 12.34
C ASP A 99 16.21 -6.75 13.74
N PRO A 100 15.62 -5.55 13.88
CA PRO A 100 15.39 -4.94 15.19
C PRO A 100 14.47 -5.80 16.08
N GLN A 101 13.72 -6.76 15.54
CA GLN A 101 13.01 -7.76 16.35
C GLN A 101 13.97 -8.79 16.95
N THR A 102 14.93 -9.34 16.19
CA THR A 102 15.96 -10.23 16.78
C THR A 102 16.79 -9.56 17.87
N ILE A 103 17.13 -8.28 17.74
CA ILE A 103 17.85 -7.53 18.81
C ILE A 103 16.97 -7.43 20.07
N LYS A 104 15.71 -7.01 19.92
CA LYS A 104 14.76 -6.92 21.05
C LYS A 104 14.46 -8.28 21.69
N ILE A 105 14.45 -9.35 20.91
CA ILE A 105 14.24 -10.72 21.42
C ILE A 105 15.48 -11.18 22.19
N LYS A 106 16.69 -10.92 21.68
CA LYS A 106 17.95 -11.21 22.39
C LYS A 106 18.03 -10.47 23.73
N ASP A 107 17.70 -9.17 23.74
CA ASP A 107 17.70 -8.36 24.97
C ASP A 107 16.71 -8.90 26.01
N LYS A 108 15.53 -9.36 25.58
CA LYS A 108 14.53 -9.98 26.47
C LYS A 108 14.99 -11.34 27.00
N ILE A 109 15.70 -12.14 26.19
CA ILE A 109 16.24 -13.45 26.61
C ILE A 109 17.37 -13.26 27.63
N SER A 110 18.22 -12.24 27.49
CA SER A 110 19.29 -11.94 28.46
C SER A 110 18.78 -11.45 29.81
N VAL A 111 17.56 -10.92 29.90
CA VAL A 111 16.93 -10.52 31.17
C VAL A 111 16.30 -11.72 31.91
N LEU A 112 16.11 -12.85 31.22
CA LEU A 112 15.52 -14.07 31.77
C LEU A 112 16.56 -15.10 32.27
N ASN A 113 17.85 -14.82 32.09
CA ASN A 113 18.97 -15.64 32.58
C ASN A 113 19.68 -14.96 33.75
#